data_AF-A0A486XLZ3-F1
#
_entry.id   AF-A0A486XLZ3-F1
#
_cell.length_a   1.000
_cell.length_b   1.000
_cell.length_c   1.000
_cell.angle_alpha   90.00
_cell.angle_beta   90.00
_cell.angle_gamma   90.00
#
_symmetry.space_group_name_H-M   'P 1'
#
loop_
_entity.id
_entity.type
_entity.pdbx_description
1 polymer ?
#
loop_
_entity_poly.entity_id
_entity_poly.type
_entity_poly.pdbx_seq_one_letter_code
_entity_poly.pdbx_strand_id
1 'polypeptide(L)'
;MPFSKAKQIILPAGLSADLDWKAQELLAFQESSVLWHLDFSFSSMHFSPQDFLKNQSYLIAIEHFGRTIWNDFKKNTTGVVLYQGATDFSRIFPKELWLESFVKWLDLFIQNAADRHELKGASSSFLDHYYELYAAKLFAEVMQRLLVFLPEECAALLLIEAKEPLAFLAQKFSLECFESFVLLDLKKNQLPFLNQKARLGICLPPDSHCDQEMLAQINAVLNHLKQQQIDFRCIPESKLSYFWNGLDTILVFSRTLSNQGKRQLLGFCATGGRVVVEGEGLCLPQEVSMLNFLQIF
;
A
#
# COMPACT_ATOMS: atom_id res chain seq x y z
N MET A 1 -14.21 13.12 -4.64
CA MET A 1 -12.96 12.50 -5.16
C MET A 1 -12.91 12.65 -6.67
N PRO A 2 -11.79 13.11 -7.27
CA PRO A 2 -11.71 13.42 -8.70
C PRO A 2 -12.04 12.20 -9.59
N PHE A 3 -11.67 10.99 -9.16
CA PHE A 3 -11.86 9.76 -9.96
C PHE A 3 -13.31 9.24 -10.04
N SER A 4 -14.21 9.70 -9.17
CA SER A 4 -15.59 9.17 -9.12
C SER A 4 -16.43 9.50 -10.36
N LYS A 5 -16.09 10.60 -11.05
CA LYS A 5 -16.79 11.08 -12.25
C LYS A 5 -16.11 10.71 -13.57
N ALA A 6 -14.87 10.20 -13.51
CA ALA A 6 -14.12 9.86 -14.70
C ALA A 6 -14.71 8.60 -15.37
N LYS A 7 -14.82 8.61 -16.70
CA LYS A 7 -15.18 7.43 -17.48
C LYS A 7 -13.98 6.47 -17.51
N GLN A 8 -14.18 5.25 -17.03
CA GLN A 8 -13.15 4.22 -17.14
C GLN A 8 -13.14 3.62 -18.54
N ILE A 9 -11.98 3.60 -19.19
CA ILE A 9 -11.76 3.02 -20.52
C ILE A 9 -10.67 1.96 -20.41
N ILE A 10 -10.99 0.74 -20.86
CA ILE A 10 -10.10 -0.42 -20.73
C ILE A 10 -9.25 -0.55 -22.00
N LEU A 11 -7.94 -0.54 -21.80
CA LEU A 11 -6.90 -0.73 -22.80
C LEU A 11 -6.31 -2.14 -22.61
N PRO A 12 -6.63 -3.09 -23.51
CA PRO A 12 -6.05 -4.43 -23.45
C PRO A 12 -4.52 -4.35 -23.56
N ALA A 13 -3.81 -4.81 -22.53
CA ALA A 13 -2.36 -4.73 -22.39
C ALA A 13 -1.74 -6.08 -21.99
N GLY A 14 -2.51 -7.17 -22.06
CA GLY A 14 -2.04 -8.52 -21.80
C GLY A 14 -1.06 -9.03 -22.86
N LEU A 15 -0.45 -10.20 -22.61
CA LEU A 15 0.59 -10.78 -23.47
C LEU A 15 0.15 -11.03 -24.93
N SER A 16 -1.15 -11.21 -25.15
CA SER A 16 -1.74 -11.47 -26.47
C SER A 16 -2.38 -10.23 -27.11
N ALA A 17 -2.28 -9.06 -26.48
CA ALA A 17 -2.86 -7.84 -27.02
C ALA A 17 -2.04 -7.32 -28.22
N ASP A 18 -2.73 -6.82 -29.25
CA ASP A 18 -2.12 -6.18 -30.42
C ASP A 18 -1.78 -4.70 -30.19
N LEU A 19 -2.25 -4.14 -29.07
CA LEU A 19 -2.13 -2.74 -28.68
C LEU A 19 -2.80 -1.76 -29.67
N ASP A 20 -3.77 -2.21 -30.49
CA ASP A 20 -4.60 -1.29 -31.30
C ASP A 20 -5.75 -0.75 -30.45
N TRP A 21 -5.61 0.49 -29.98
CA TRP A 21 -6.56 1.12 -29.06
C TRP A 21 -7.43 2.21 -29.72
N LYS A 22 -7.52 2.25 -31.05
CA LYS A 22 -8.32 3.27 -31.77
C LYS A 22 -9.78 3.34 -31.34
N ALA A 23 -10.40 2.18 -31.05
CA ALA A 23 -11.78 2.15 -30.60
C ALA A 23 -11.93 2.84 -29.23
N GLN A 24 -10.97 2.64 -28.34
CA GLN A 24 -10.91 3.24 -27.02
C GLN A 24 -10.62 4.75 -27.08
N GLU A 25 -9.78 5.19 -28.00
CA GLU A 25 -9.54 6.61 -28.29
C GLU A 25 -10.83 7.31 -28.72
N LEU A 26 -11.59 6.71 -29.65
CA LEU A 26 -12.88 7.26 -30.10
C LEU A 26 -13.88 7.44 -28.96
N LEU A 27 -13.90 6.50 -28.01
CA LEU A 27 -14.71 6.62 -26.80
C LEU A 27 -14.20 7.77 -25.91
N ALA A 28 -12.89 7.90 -25.75
CA ALA A 28 -12.27 8.92 -24.91
C ALA A 28 -12.49 10.34 -25.41
N PHE A 29 -12.58 10.57 -26.72
CA PHE A 29 -12.85 11.89 -27.30
C PHE A 29 -14.21 12.48 -26.90
N GLN A 30 -15.14 11.64 -26.46
CA GLN A 30 -16.48 12.05 -26.02
C GLN A 30 -16.51 12.44 -24.54
N GLU A 31 -15.42 12.22 -23.81
CA GLU A 31 -15.38 12.29 -22.35
C GLU A 31 -14.52 13.46 -21.88
N SER A 32 -15.04 14.24 -20.92
CA SER A 32 -14.30 15.35 -20.32
C SER A 32 -13.22 14.88 -19.33
N SER A 33 -13.31 13.62 -18.87
CA SER A 33 -12.45 13.05 -17.85
C SER A 33 -12.40 11.53 -18.01
N VAL A 34 -11.20 10.99 -18.23
CA VAL A 34 -10.95 9.58 -18.51
C VAL A 34 -10.04 8.98 -17.45
N LEU A 35 -10.36 7.75 -17.05
CA LEU A 35 -9.50 6.89 -16.25
C LEU A 35 -9.10 5.69 -17.12
N TRP A 36 -7.85 5.62 -17.52
CA TRP A 36 -7.36 4.54 -18.38
C TRP A 36 -7.08 3.31 -17.54
N HIS A 37 -7.53 2.14 -17.98
CA HIS A 37 -7.25 0.88 -17.31
C HIS A 37 -6.42 0.00 -18.24
N LEU A 38 -5.13 -0.12 -17.95
CA LEU A 38 -4.24 -1.04 -18.66
C LEU A 38 -4.49 -2.45 -18.14
N ASP A 39 -5.25 -3.24 -18.89
CA ASP A 39 -5.60 -4.61 -18.51
C ASP A 39 -4.47 -5.57 -18.91
N PHE A 40 -3.57 -5.82 -17.96
CA PHE A 40 -2.48 -6.78 -18.10
C PHE A 40 -2.91 -8.25 -17.91
N SER A 41 -4.19 -8.49 -17.59
CA SER A 41 -4.76 -9.82 -17.32
C SER A 41 -4.07 -10.59 -16.19
N PHE A 42 -3.62 -9.89 -15.14
CA PHE A 42 -2.94 -10.50 -13.99
C PHE A 42 -3.76 -11.58 -13.29
N SER A 43 -5.09 -11.52 -13.34
CA SER A 43 -5.97 -12.53 -12.75
C SER A 43 -5.79 -13.93 -13.34
N SER A 44 -5.29 -14.03 -14.57
CA SER A 44 -5.01 -15.30 -15.26
C SER A 44 -3.52 -15.66 -15.30
N MET A 45 -2.66 -14.84 -14.68
CA MET A 45 -1.22 -14.98 -14.82
C MET A 45 -0.57 -15.55 -13.56
N HIS A 46 0.48 -16.34 -13.76
CA HIS A 46 1.43 -16.72 -12.74
C HIS A 46 2.82 -16.20 -13.11
N PHE A 47 3.43 -15.44 -12.20
CA PHE A 47 4.82 -15.03 -12.32
C PHE A 47 5.70 -16.08 -11.68
N SER A 48 6.70 -16.54 -12.42
CA SER A 48 7.85 -17.25 -11.84
C SER A 48 9.04 -16.30 -11.69
N PRO A 49 10.02 -16.61 -10.81
CA PRO A 49 11.25 -15.84 -10.71
C PRO A 49 12.03 -15.72 -12.02
N GLN A 50 11.84 -16.67 -12.94
CA GLN A 50 12.54 -16.75 -14.23
C GLN A 50 11.84 -15.95 -15.33
N ASP A 51 10.57 -15.56 -15.12
CA ASP A 51 9.72 -14.90 -16.12
C ASP A 51 9.99 -13.40 -16.28
N PHE A 52 11.20 -12.93 -15.98
CA PHE A 52 11.55 -11.52 -16.11
C PHE A 52 11.33 -10.99 -17.54
N LEU A 53 11.44 -11.87 -18.54
CA LEU A 53 11.12 -11.54 -19.94
C LEU A 53 9.63 -11.22 -20.16
N LYS A 54 8.71 -11.89 -19.45
CA LYS A 54 7.27 -11.60 -19.57
C LYS A 54 6.96 -10.16 -19.13
N ASN A 55 7.73 -9.61 -18.19
CA ASN A 55 7.61 -8.21 -17.78
C ASN A 55 7.85 -7.23 -18.94
N GLN A 56 8.70 -7.56 -19.93
CA GLN A 56 9.02 -6.63 -21.01
C GLN A 56 7.80 -6.27 -21.86
N SER A 57 6.88 -7.22 -22.08
CA SER A 57 5.64 -6.96 -22.82
C SER A 57 4.78 -5.88 -22.17
N TYR A 58 4.72 -5.86 -20.83
CA TYR A 58 3.98 -4.84 -20.07
C TYR A 58 4.64 -3.47 -20.17
N LEU A 59 5.98 -3.43 -20.21
CA LEU A 59 6.71 -2.19 -20.46
C LEU A 59 6.40 -1.63 -21.84
N ILE A 60 6.35 -2.50 -22.87
CA ILE A 60 5.98 -2.10 -24.24
C ILE A 60 4.56 -1.52 -24.26
N ALA A 61 3.61 -2.12 -23.55
CA ALA A 61 2.24 -1.60 -23.49
C ALA A 61 2.18 -0.22 -22.82
N ILE A 62 2.91 0.00 -21.73
CA ILE A 62 2.95 1.31 -21.04
C ILE A 62 3.65 2.36 -21.91
N GLU A 63 4.75 1.99 -22.56
CA GLU A 63 5.44 2.89 -23.49
C GLU A 63 4.54 3.23 -24.69
N HIS A 64 3.80 2.26 -25.21
CA HIS A 64 2.81 2.49 -26.25
C HIS A 64 1.75 3.48 -25.78
N PHE A 65 1.20 3.31 -24.57
CA PHE A 65 0.29 4.27 -23.94
C PHE A 65 0.87 5.68 -23.86
N GLY A 66 2.11 5.83 -23.42
CA GLY A 66 2.78 7.13 -23.37
C GLY A 66 2.89 7.80 -24.74
N ARG A 67 3.09 7.01 -25.80
CA ARG A 67 3.27 7.51 -27.17
C ARG A 67 1.95 7.84 -27.87
N THR A 68 0.96 6.96 -27.77
CA THR A 68 -0.28 7.04 -28.57
C THR A 68 -1.44 7.67 -27.82
N ILE A 69 -1.62 7.36 -26.53
CA ILE A 69 -2.78 7.83 -25.78
C ILE A 69 -2.45 9.10 -24.99
N TRP A 70 -1.36 9.09 -24.23
CA TRP A 70 -1.07 10.16 -23.27
C TRP A 70 -0.96 11.53 -23.92
N ASN A 71 -0.29 11.65 -25.06
CA ASN A 71 -0.05 12.94 -25.71
C ASN A 71 -1.35 13.64 -26.11
N ASP A 72 -2.33 12.89 -26.62
CA ASP A 72 -3.60 13.44 -27.09
C ASP A 72 -4.58 13.67 -25.95
N PHE A 73 -4.53 12.84 -24.91
CA PHE A 73 -5.49 12.84 -23.81
C PHE A 73 -4.95 13.38 -22.48
N LYS A 74 -3.75 13.96 -22.43
CA LYS A 74 -3.11 14.47 -21.20
C LYS A 74 -4.03 15.35 -20.36
N LYS A 75 -4.77 16.27 -20.99
CA LYS A 75 -5.68 17.20 -20.31
C LYS A 75 -6.95 16.56 -19.75
N ASN A 76 -7.39 15.46 -20.36
CA ASN A 76 -8.62 14.75 -19.98
C ASN A 76 -8.30 13.53 -19.10
N THR A 77 -7.03 13.15 -18.99
CA THR A 77 -6.61 11.98 -18.21
C THR A 77 -6.59 12.30 -16.73
N THR A 78 -7.37 11.53 -15.97
CA THR A 78 -7.41 11.62 -14.50
C THR A 78 -6.32 10.74 -13.88
N GLY A 79 -5.98 9.65 -14.55
CA GLY A 79 -4.88 8.76 -14.18
C GLY A 79 -4.96 7.43 -14.94
N VAL A 80 -4.05 6.52 -14.60
CA VAL A 80 -3.93 5.19 -15.19
C VAL A 80 -4.00 4.13 -14.11
N VAL A 81 -4.96 3.22 -14.24
CA VAL A 81 -5.11 2.03 -13.42
C VAL A 81 -4.18 0.95 -13.98
N LEU A 82 -3.20 0.57 -13.17
CA LEU A 82 -2.24 -0.50 -13.47
C LEU A 82 -2.67 -1.85 -12.88
N TYR A 83 -3.59 -1.82 -11.92
CA TYR A 83 -4.14 -3.01 -11.30
C TYR A 83 -5.58 -2.79 -10.87
N GLN A 84 -6.45 -3.76 -11.15
CA GLN A 84 -7.79 -3.83 -10.60
C GLN A 84 -8.08 -5.26 -10.14
N GLY A 85 -8.23 -5.49 -8.83
CA GLY A 85 -8.49 -6.84 -8.33
C GLY A 85 -8.37 -7.04 -6.82
N ALA A 86 -8.26 -8.31 -6.42
CA ALA A 86 -8.13 -8.71 -5.02
C ALA A 86 -6.75 -8.37 -4.43
N THR A 87 -6.65 -8.32 -3.10
CA THR A 87 -5.39 -8.09 -2.38
C THR A 87 -4.61 -9.37 -2.08
N ASP A 88 -5.13 -10.51 -2.53
CA ASP A 88 -4.47 -11.82 -2.46
C ASP A 88 -3.54 -12.00 -3.67
N PHE A 89 -2.32 -11.50 -3.52
CA PHE A 89 -1.28 -11.60 -4.55
C PHE A 89 -0.63 -12.99 -4.62
N SER A 90 -0.94 -13.91 -3.69
CA SER A 90 -0.41 -15.29 -3.71
C SER A 90 -0.85 -16.08 -4.96
N ARG A 91 -1.93 -15.65 -5.61
CA ARG A 91 -2.38 -16.21 -6.89
C ARG A 91 -1.51 -15.79 -8.07
N ILE A 92 -1.00 -14.57 -8.01
CA ILE A 92 -0.11 -13.97 -9.01
C ILE A 92 1.31 -14.53 -8.83
N PHE A 93 1.73 -14.76 -7.59
CA PHE A 93 3.00 -15.35 -7.22
C PHE A 93 2.74 -16.68 -6.48
N PRO A 94 2.65 -17.82 -7.19
CA PRO A 94 2.38 -19.11 -6.55
C PRO A 94 3.49 -19.55 -5.59
N LYS A 95 3.10 -20.03 -4.41
CA LYS A 95 4.03 -20.42 -3.34
C LYS A 95 5.03 -21.48 -3.78
N GLU A 96 4.60 -22.42 -4.62
CA GLU A 96 5.41 -23.52 -5.12
C GLU A 96 6.59 -23.02 -5.97
N LEU A 97 6.42 -21.88 -6.66
CA LEU A 97 7.45 -21.30 -7.52
C LEU A 97 8.39 -20.35 -6.78
N TRP A 98 7.94 -19.80 -5.65
CA TRP A 98 8.65 -18.76 -4.90
C TRP A 98 9.14 -19.23 -3.52
N LEU A 99 8.96 -20.50 -3.16
CA LEU A 99 9.25 -21.01 -1.82
C LEU A 99 10.69 -20.73 -1.39
N GLU A 100 11.67 -20.96 -2.26
CA GLU A 100 13.09 -20.73 -1.92
C GLU A 100 13.36 -19.24 -1.62
N SER A 101 12.89 -18.34 -2.48
CA SER A 101 13.06 -16.90 -2.30
C SER A 101 12.31 -16.40 -1.07
N PHE A 102 11.12 -16.94 -0.83
CA PHE A 102 10.33 -16.65 0.37
C PHE A 102 11.06 -17.09 1.65
N VAL A 103 11.61 -18.30 1.69
CA VAL A 103 12.36 -18.78 2.87
C VAL A 103 13.58 -17.91 3.13
N LYS A 104 14.33 -17.52 2.09
CA LYS A 104 15.47 -16.60 2.24
C LYS A 104 15.03 -15.23 2.76
N TRP A 105 13.95 -14.69 2.21
CA TRP A 105 13.37 -13.43 2.68
C TRP A 105 12.93 -13.54 4.14
N LEU A 106 12.25 -14.63 4.49
CA LEU A 106 11.76 -14.90 5.83
C LEU A 106 12.93 -15.07 6.82
N ASP A 107 14.02 -15.75 6.46
CA ASP A 107 15.21 -15.87 7.30
C ASP A 107 15.83 -14.50 7.61
N LEU A 108 15.96 -13.63 6.62
CA LEU A 108 16.46 -12.25 6.81
C LEU A 108 15.50 -11.42 7.66
N PHE A 109 14.20 -11.59 7.43
CA PHE A 109 13.15 -10.92 8.16
C PHE A 109 13.16 -11.31 9.65
N ILE A 110 13.30 -12.61 9.94
CA ILE A 110 13.41 -13.17 11.28
C ILE A 110 14.71 -12.76 11.97
N GLN A 111 15.83 -12.71 11.24
CA GLN A 111 17.10 -12.26 11.82
C GLN A 111 17.02 -10.84 12.38
N ASN A 112 16.14 -10.01 11.82
CA ASN A 112 15.84 -8.66 12.29
C ASN A 112 14.73 -8.62 13.36
N ALA A 113 13.96 -9.69 13.54
CA ALA A 113 13.01 -9.81 14.63
C ALA A 113 13.76 -10.11 15.93
N ALA A 114 13.42 -9.39 17.00
CA ALA A 114 14.09 -9.51 18.30
C ALA A 114 13.97 -10.94 18.91
N ASP A 115 12.96 -11.71 18.53
CA ASP A 115 12.67 -13.03 19.09
C ASP A 115 12.67 -14.15 18.03
N ARG A 116 13.81 -14.84 17.90
CA ARG A 116 13.98 -16.00 16.99
C ARG A 116 13.24 -17.27 17.45
N HIS A 117 12.73 -17.30 18.68
CA HIS A 117 12.25 -18.53 19.31
C HIS A 117 10.83 -18.94 18.91
N GLU A 118 10.00 -18.04 18.38
CA GLU A 118 8.59 -18.32 18.11
C GLU A 118 8.32 -19.04 16.77
N LEU A 119 9.27 -19.03 15.84
CA LEU A 119 9.01 -19.49 14.46
C LEU A 119 9.13 -20.99 14.25
N LYS A 120 9.83 -21.70 15.14
CA LYS A 120 10.00 -23.16 15.02
C LYS A 120 8.72 -23.96 15.34
N GLY A 121 7.69 -23.30 15.89
CA GLY A 121 6.37 -23.88 16.14
C GLY A 121 5.23 -23.14 15.41
N ALA A 122 5.56 -22.28 14.45
CA ALA A 122 4.56 -21.45 13.78
C ALA A 122 3.50 -22.29 13.08
N SER A 123 2.23 -21.91 13.26
CA SER A 123 1.10 -22.53 12.59
C SER A 123 1.16 -22.31 11.07
N SER A 124 0.49 -23.15 10.29
CA SER A 124 0.37 -22.96 8.84
C SER A 124 -0.20 -21.58 8.50
N SER A 125 -1.20 -21.12 9.26
CA SER A 125 -1.81 -19.79 9.09
C SER A 125 -0.82 -18.64 9.28
N PHE A 126 0.18 -18.81 10.15
CA PHE A 126 1.21 -17.79 10.34
C PHE A 126 2.08 -17.68 9.10
N LEU A 127 2.58 -18.81 8.57
CA LEU A 127 3.39 -18.82 7.35
C LEU A 127 2.64 -18.31 6.13
N ASP A 128 1.34 -18.57 6.03
CA ASP A 128 0.52 -18.08 4.92
C ASP A 128 0.37 -16.56 4.95
N HIS A 129 0.19 -15.95 6.13
CA HIS A 129 0.19 -14.50 6.26
C HIS A 129 1.51 -13.84 5.81
N TYR A 130 2.66 -14.37 6.24
CA TYR A 130 3.95 -13.83 5.79
C TYR A 130 4.18 -14.05 4.29
N TYR A 131 3.67 -15.15 3.74
CA TYR A 131 3.72 -15.38 2.31
C TYR A 131 2.90 -14.34 1.54
N GLU A 132 1.69 -14.01 2.01
CA GLU A 132 0.89 -12.95 1.41
C GLU A 132 1.56 -11.58 1.48
N LEU A 133 2.22 -11.26 2.60
CA LEU A 133 3.00 -10.03 2.74
C LEU A 133 4.19 -10.01 1.77
N TYR A 134 4.90 -11.13 1.65
CA TYR A 134 5.98 -11.28 0.68
C TYR A 134 5.48 -11.12 -0.76
N ALA A 135 4.36 -11.73 -1.11
CA ALA A 135 3.73 -11.60 -2.43
C ALA A 135 3.30 -10.15 -2.71
N ALA A 136 2.83 -9.40 -1.70
CA ALA A 136 2.54 -7.97 -1.83
C ALA A 136 3.81 -7.14 -2.13
N LYS A 137 4.95 -7.49 -1.53
CA LYS A 137 6.24 -6.84 -1.82
C LYS A 137 6.73 -7.15 -3.23
N LEU A 138 6.64 -8.40 -3.67
CA LEU A 138 6.93 -8.78 -5.06
C LEU A 138 6.04 -8.03 -6.05
N PHE A 139 4.74 -7.93 -5.73
CA PHE A 139 3.79 -7.17 -6.53
C PHE A 139 4.22 -5.70 -6.63
N ALA A 140 4.57 -5.07 -5.50
CA ALA A 140 5.04 -3.69 -5.47
C ALA A 140 6.28 -3.51 -6.35
N GLU A 141 7.26 -4.42 -6.31
CA GLU A 141 8.45 -4.37 -7.15
C GLU A 141 8.11 -4.43 -8.65
N VAL A 142 7.19 -5.30 -9.04
CA VAL A 142 6.72 -5.37 -10.43
C VAL A 142 6.06 -4.04 -10.82
N MET A 143 5.15 -3.53 -10.00
CA MET A 143 4.45 -2.28 -10.28
C MET A 143 5.42 -1.08 -10.35
N GLN A 144 6.41 -0.99 -9.45
CA GLN A 144 7.41 0.09 -9.47
C GLN A 144 8.22 0.09 -10.77
N ARG A 145 8.52 -1.09 -11.34
CA ARG A 145 9.17 -1.18 -12.66
C ARG A 145 8.26 -0.68 -13.79
N LEU A 146 6.97 -0.98 -13.71
CA LEU A 146 5.98 -0.48 -14.66
C LEU A 146 5.90 1.06 -14.61
N LEU A 147 5.97 1.65 -13.41
CA LEU A 147 5.91 3.10 -13.23
C LEU A 147 7.03 3.87 -13.93
N VAL A 148 8.21 3.28 -14.08
CA VAL A 148 9.37 3.94 -14.73
C VAL A 148 9.05 4.38 -16.16
N PHE A 149 8.12 3.68 -16.83
CA PHE A 149 7.73 3.96 -18.22
C PHE A 149 6.46 4.80 -18.32
N LEU A 150 5.76 5.02 -17.20
CA LEU A 150 4.59 5.87 -17.18
C LEU A 150 5.04 7.35 -17.23
N PRO A 151 4.34 8.22 -17.98
CA PRO A 151 4.63 9.65 -17.95
C PRO A 151 4.60 10.22 -16.53
N GLU A 152 5.60 11.03 -16.17
CA GLU A 152 5.79 11.51 -14.79
C GLU A 152 4.58 12.25 -14.22
N GLU A 153 3.84 13.00 -15.06
CA GLU A 153 2.67 13.75 -14.60
C GLU A 153 1.40 12.89 -14.54
N CYS A 154 1.47 11.63 -14.97
CA CYS A 154 0.35 10.71 -14.93
C CYS A 154 0.26 10.01 -13.57
N ALA A 155 -0.86 10.23 -12.87
CA ALA A 155 -1.13 9.50 -11.65
C ALA A 155 -1.31 8.00 -11.95
N ALA A 156 -0.58 7.15 -11.23
CA ALA A 156 -0.76 5.71 -11.27
C ALA A 156 -1.66 5.21 -10.14
N LEU A 157 -2.60 4.35 -10.48
CA LEU A 157 -3.64 3.87 -9.58
C LEU A 157 -3.63 2.36 -9.46
N LEU A 158 -3.86 1.88 -8.24
CA LEU A 158 -4.25 0.50 -7.96
C LEU A 158 -5.66 0.50 -7.36
N LEU A 159 -6.58 -0.18 -8.02
CA LEU A 159 -7.96 -0.36 -7.57
C LEU A 159 -8.08 -1.73 -6.89
N ILE A 160 -8.25 -1.76 -5.57
CA ILE A 160 -8.18 -3.01 -4.80
C ILE A 160 -9.51 -3.39 -4.14
N GLU A 161 -9.79 -4.68 -4.03
CA GLU A 161 -10.91 -5.20 -3.23
C GLU A 161 -10.49 -5.35 -1.76
N ALA A 162 -10.75 -4.31 -0.96
CA ALA A 162 -10.43 -4.27 0.46
C ALA A 162 -11.38 -5.14 1.31
N LYS A 163 -11.24 -6.47 1.21
CA LYS A 163 -12.01 -7.45 2.00
C LYS A 163 -11.37 -7.80 3.34
N GLU A 164 -10.10 -7.49 3.49
CA GLU A 164 -9.30 -7.84 4.66
C GLU A 164 -9.45 -6.81 5.79
N PRO A 165 -9.09 -7.17 7.04
CA PRO A 165 -9.05 -6.20 8.13
C PRO A 165 -8.05 -5.07 7.83
N LEU A 166 -8.32 -3.87 8.35
CA LEU A 166 -7.56 -2.66 8.02
C LEU A 166 -6.08 -2.77 8.37
N ALA A 167 -5.72 -3.48 9.45
CA ALA A 167 -4.33 -3.68 9.81
C ALA A 167 -3.55 -4.46 8.74
N PHE A 168 -4.13 -5.54 8.21
CA PHE A 168 -3.53 -6.35 7.15
C PHE A 168 -3.36 -5.54 5.87
N LEU A 169 -4.39 -4.76 5.51
CA LEU A 169 -4.30 -3.87 4.36
C LEU A 169 -3.22 -2.80 4.55
N ALA A 170 -3.16 -2.17 5.72
CA ALA A 170 -2.17 -1.14 6.01
C ALA A 170 -0.73 -1.69 6.00
N GLN A 171 -0.55 -2.95 6.40
CA GLN A 171 0.73 -3.64 6.31
C GLN A 171 1.10 -3.99 4.86
N LYS A 172 0.21 -4.67 4.12
CA LYS A 172 0.43 -5.05 2.71
C LYS A 172 0.70 -3.84 1.82
N PHE A 173 -0.01 -2.74 2.06
CA PHE A 173 0.07 -1.51 1.30
C PHE A 173 0.82 -0.41 2.05
N SER A 174 1.87 -0.80 2.79
CA SER A 174 2.75 0.15 3.46
C SER A 174 3.32 1.17 2.47
N LEU A 175 3.45 2.42 2.94
CA LEU A 175 4.07 3.50 2.17
C LEU A 175 5.52 3.19 1.79
N GLU A 176 6.20 2.26 2.46
CA GLU A 176 7.54 1.83 2.04
C GLU A 176 7.57 1.24 0.63
N CYS A 177 6.51 0.53 0.24
CA CYS A 177 6.45 -0.19 -1.03
C CYS A 177 5.59 0.55 -2.06
N PHE A 178 4.55 1.26 -1.60
CA PHE A 178 3.51 1.83 -2.45
C PHE A 178 3.44 3.37 -2.45
N GLU A 179 4.48 4.08 -2.00
CA GLU A 179 4.53 5.56 -1.96
C GLU A 179 4.09 6.22 -3.29
N SER A 180 4.51 5.64 -4.41
CA SER A 180 4.29 6.19 -5.76
C SER A 180 2.88 5.95 -6.32
N PHE A 181 2.00 5.21 -5.62
CA PHE A 181 0.69 4.83 -6.12
C PHE A 181 -0.44 5.52 -5.36
N VAL A 182 -1.51 5.83 -6.10
CA VAL A 182 -2.80 6.17 -5.50
C VAL A 182 -3.60 4.87 -5.34
N LEU A 183 -3.75 4.40 -4.10
CA LEU A 183 -4.55 3.21 -3.82
C LEU A 183 -6.00 3.59 -3.54
N LEU A 184 -6.94 2.95 -4.24
CA LEU A 184 -8.37 3.14 -4.06
C LEU A 184 -9.05 1.78 -3.81
N ASP A 185 -10.02 1.74 -2.89
CA ASP A 185 -10.95 0.60 -2.81
C ASP A 185 -11.79 0.54 -4.10
N LEU A 186 -12.17 -0.64 -4.59
CA LEU A 186 -13.10 -0.79 -5.72
C LEU A 186 -14.44 -0.09 -5.47
N LYS A 187 -14.86 0.05 -4.21
CA LYS A 187 -16.01 0.90 -3.84
C LYS A 187 -15.75 2.40 -4.03
N LYS A 188 -14.58 2.76 -4.57
CA LYS A 188 -14.05 4.12 -4.78
C LYS A 188 -13.93 4.94 -3.50
N ASN A 189 -13.84 4.27 -2.36
CA ASN A 189 -13.48 4.92 -1.11
C ASN A 189 -11.96 4.96 -1.00
N GLN A 190 -11.43 6.09 -0.55
CA GLN A 190 -10.03 6.14 -0.16
C GLN A 190 -9.85 5.22 1.03
N LEU A 191 -8.82 4.40 0.96
CA LEU A 191 -8.37 3.66 2.12
C LEU A 191 -7.92 4.68 3.15
N PRO A 192 -8.41 4.61 4.40
CA PRO A 192 -8.21 5.67 5.36
C PRO A 192 -6.71 5.93 5.57
N PHE A 193 -5.88 4.89 5.53
CA PHE A 193 -4.45 4.97 5.75
C PHE A 193 -3.65 5.83 4.74
N LEU A 194 -4.23 6.28 3.62
CA LEU A 194 -3.58 7.18 2.65
C LEU A 194 -4.11 8.63 2.68
N ASN A 195 -4.92 9.00 3.67
CA ASN A 195 -5.51 10.34 3.70
C ASN A 195 -4.45 11.41 4.00
N GLN A 196 -3.90 12.04 2.94
CA GLN A 196 -2.89 13.09 3.07
C GLN A 196 -3.40 14.33 3.84
N LYS A 197 -4.72 14.52 3.97
CA LYS A 197 -5.32 15.63 4.73
C LYS A 197 -5.52 15.31 6.21
N ALA A 198 -5.35 14.05 6.61
CA ALA A 198 -5.46 13.67 8.01
C ALA A 198 -4.38 14.37 8.84
N ARG A 199 -4.79 14.91 10.01
CA ARG A 199 -3.89 15.52 10.99
C ARG A 199 -3.44 14.53 12.07
N LEU A 200 -4.02 13.33 12.07
CA LEU A 200 -3.62 12.18 12.89
C LEU A 200 -2.82 11.19 12.03
N GLY A 201 -1.59 10.92 12.43
CA GLY A 201 -0.79 9.80 11.92
C GLY A 201 -0.86 8.60 12.84
N ILE A 202 -0.81 7.40 12.28
CA ILE A 202 -0.66 6.15 13.02
C ILE A 202 0.68 5.53 12.61
N CYS A 203 1.62 5.52 13.54
CA CYS A 203 2.91 4.89 13.32
C CYS A 203 2.73 3.37 13.36
N LEU A 204 2.82 2.73 12.20
CA LEU A 204 2.81 1.28 12.12
C LEU A 204 4.19 0.76 12.53
N PRO A 205 4.23 -0.29 13.35
CA PRO A 205 5.50 -0.91 13.71
C PRO A 205 6.14 -1.59 12.49
N PRO A 206 7.45 -1.88 12.55
CA PRO A 206 8.11 -2.70 11.54
C PRO A 206 7.38 -4.02 11.35
N ASP A 207 7.30 -4.52 10.12
CA ASP A 207 6.63 -5.79 9.81
C ASP A 207 7.11 -6.94 10.71
N SER A 208 8.40 -6.95 11.08
CA SER A 208 9.02 -7.97 11.95
C SER A 208 8.47 -7.99 13.38
N HIS A 209 7.74 -6.94 13.78
CA HIS A 209 7.09 -6.81 15.08
C HIS A 209 5.56 -6.95 14.99
N CYS A 210 5.01 -7.21 13.80
CA CYS A 210 3.57 -7.42 13.58
C CYS A 210 3.20 -8.90 13.75
N ASP A 211 3.16 -9.40 14.99
CA ASP A 211 2.54 -10.69 15.29
C ASP A 211 1.00 -10.61 15.19
N GLN A 212 0.31 -11.73 15.38
CA GLN A 212 -1.16 -11.77 15.30
C GLN A 212 -1.84 -10.90 16.36
N GLU A 213 -1.25 -10.80 17.56
CA GLU A 213 -1.79 -9.99 18.66
C GLU A 213 -1.69 -8.50 18.33
N MET A 214 -0.52 -8.07 17.85
CA MET A 214 -0.25 -6.71 17.40
C MET A 214 -1.15 -6.33 16.23
N LEU A 215 -1.33 -7.20 15.23
CA LEU A 215 -2.25 -6.94 14.12
C LEU A 215 -3.70 -6.82 14.59
N ALA A 216 -4.12 -7.63 15.56
CA ALA A 216 -5.45 -7.51 16.16
C ALA A 216 -5.60 -6.17 16.90
N GLN A 217 -4.58 -5.75 17.65
CA GLN A 217 -4.56 -4.46 18.36
C GLN A 217 -4.60 -3.27 17.40
N ILE A 218 -3.75 -3.26 16.38
CA ILE A 218 -3.77 -2.25 15.31
C ILE A 218 -5.16 -2.20 14.69
N ASN A 219 -5.73 -3.35 14.32
CA ASN A 219 -7.04 -3.40 13.68
C ASN A 219 -8.15 -2.86 14.59
N ALA A 220 -8.10 -3.13 15.90
CA ALA A 220 -9.04 -2.57 16.86
C ALA A 220 -8.97 -1.04 16.88
N VAL A 221 -7.76 -0.47 16.95
CA VAL A 221 -7.55 0.99 16.90
C VAL A 221 -8.06 1.59 15.60
N LEU A 222 -7.70 1.02 14.44
CA LEU A 222 -8.11 1.53 13.13
C LEU A 222 -9.64 1.51 12.96
N ASN A 223 -10.29 0.43 13.40
CA ASN A 223 -11.75 0.34 13.33
C ASN A 223 -12.43 1.31 14.29
N HIS A 224 -11.89 1.51 15.49
CA HIS A 224 -12.42 2.49 16.43
C HIS A 224 -12.36 3.91 15.85
N LEU A 225 -11.21 4.33 15.33
CA LEU A 225 -11.06 5.65 14.69
C LEU A 225 -12.00 5.81 13.50
N LYS A 226 -12.16 4.77 12.68
CA LYS A 226 -13.11 4.76 11.56
C LYS A 226 -14.57 4.89 12.03
N GLN A 227 -14.95 4.22 13.12
CA GLN A 227 -16.30 4.32 13.71
C GLN A 227 -16.58 5.74 14.23
N GLN A 228 -15.57 6.39 14.82
CA GLN A 228 -15.64 7.78 15.27
C GLN A 228 -15.50 8.81 14.13
N GLN A 229 -15.39 8.35 12.88
CA GLN A 229 -15.18 9.21 11.70
C GLN A 229 -13.94 10.12 11.84
N ILE A 230 -12.92 9.65 12.55
CA ILE A 230 -11.65 10.36 12.69
C ILE A 230 -10.78 10.02 11.49
N ASP A 231 -10.42 11.05 10.72
CA ASP A 231 -9.47 10.92 9.62
C ASP A 231 -8.06 10.66 10.17
N PHE A 232 -7.45 9.58 9.70
CA PHE A 232 -6.07 9.21 10.03
C PHE A 232 -5.29 8.85 8.77
N ARG A 233 -3.97 8.78 8.84
CA ARG A 233 -3.12 8.10 7.85
C ARG A 233 -2.11 7.18 8.52
N CYS A 234 -1.78 6.05 7.91
CA CYS A 234 -0.77 5.16 8.46
C CYS A 234 0.61 5.50 7.92
N ILE A 235 1.61 5.46 8.79
CA ILE A 235 2.99 5.83 8.48
C ILE A 235 3.89 4.70 8.98
N PRO A 236 4.70 4.08 8.12
CA PRO A 236 5.66 3.10 8.58
C PRO A 236 6.72 3.80 9.44
N GLU A 237 7.10 3.18 10.56
CA GLU A 237 8.07 3.74 11.50
C GLU A 237 9.37 4.20 10.79
N SER A 238 9.86 3.42 9.82
CA SER A 238 11.09 3.74 9.07
C SER A 238 11.04 5.07 8.31
N LYS A 239 9.83 5.57 8.01
CA LYS A 239 9.58 6.82 7.27
C LYS A 239 8.90 7.89 8.12
N LEU A 240 8.86 7.73 9.45
CA LEU A 240 8.14 8.61 10.35
C LEU A 240 8.52 10.10 10.17
N SER A 241 9.82 10.40 10.13
CA SER A 241 10.33 11.76 9.94
C SER A 241 10.03 12.38 8.57
N TYR A 242 9.75 11.56 7.57
CA TYR A 242 9.44 12.04 6.22
C TYR A 242 7.94 12.38 6.09
N PHE A 243 7.07 11.56 6.70
CA PHE A 243 5.62 11.71 6.59
C PHE A 243 4.95 12.42 7.77
N TRP A 244 5.68 12.96 8.74
CA TRP A 244 5.06 13.66 9.87
C TRP A 244 4.59 15.09 9.55
N ASN A 245 4.95 15.62 8.38
CA ASN A 245 4.62 17.00 8.01
C ASN A 245 3.11 17.16 7.85
N GLY A 246 2.56 18.18 8.50
CA GLY A 246 1.11 18.45 8.52
C GLY A 246 0.32 17.63 9.54
N LEU A 247 0.99 16.81 10.37
CA LEU A 247 0.35 16.13 11.50
C LEU A 247 0.41 16.98 12.75
N ASP A 248 -0.66 16.92 13.54
CA ASP A 248 -0.66 17.45 14.90
C ASP A 248 -0.42 16.34 15.92
N THR A 249 -0.85 15.12 15.58
CA THR A 249 -0.87 13.98 16.50
C THR A 249 -0.35 12.74 15.81
N ILE A 250 0.49 11.96 16.51
CA ILE A 250 0.93 10.64 16.08
C ILE A 250 0.55 9.62 17.14
N LEU A 251 -0.23 8.62 16.76
CA LEU A 251 -0.53 7.44 17.57
C LEU A 251 0.57 6.39 17.36
N VAL A 252 1.07 5.81 18.45
CA VAL A 252 2.10 4.76 18.44
C VAL A 252 1.74 3.60 19.38
N PHE A 253 2.25 2.41 19.07
CA PHE A 253 2.12 1.21 19.90
C PHE A 253 3.41 1.02 20.70
N SER A 254 3.39 1.26 22.01
CA SER A 254 4.64 1.32 22.79
C SER A 254 5.41 0.01 22.83
N ARG A 255 4.70 -1.13 22.79
CA ARG A 255 5.30 -2.47 22.80
C ARG A 255 6.26 -2.72 21.63
N THR A 256 5.99 -2.14 20.46
CA THR A 256 6.69 -2.47 19.20
C THR A 256 7.49 -1.32 18.62
N LEU A 257 7.40 -0.13 19.23
CA LEU A 257 8.15 1.06 18.84
C LEU A 257 9.66 0.86 19.08
N SER A 258 10.47 1.03 18.05
CA SER A 258 11.93 0.93 18.22
C SER A 258 12.52 2.15 18.94
N ASN A 259 13.75 2.02 19.42
CA ASN A 259 14.52 3.15 19.95
C ASN A 259 14.72 4.26 18.90
N GLN A 260 14.80 3.91 17.61
CA GLN A 260 14.90 4.89 16.53
C GLN A 260 13.58 5.64 16.36
N GLY A 261 12.45 4.93 16.33
CA GLY A 261 11.11 5.54 16.30
C GLY A 261 10.89 6.48 17.47
N LYS A 262 11.27 6.06 18.69
CA LYS A 262 11.21 6.93 19.89
C LYS A 262 12.03 8.21 19.73
N ARG A 263 13.24 8.14 19.17
CA ARG A 263 14.07 9.31 18.89
C ARG A 263 13.45 10.22 17.83
N GLN A 264 12.86 9.65 16.79
CA GLN A 264 12.11 10.43 15.81
C GLN A 264 10.96 11.17 16.50
N LEU A 265 10.11 10.48 17.28
CA LEU A 265 9.01 11.11 18.02
C LEU A 265 9.45 12.25 18.95
N LEU A 266 10.62 12.18 19.59
CA LEU A 266 11.16 13.33 20.35
C LEU A 266 11.33 14.57 19.47
N GLY A 267 11.80 14.40 18.23
CA GLY A 267 11.86 15.48 17.24
C GLY A 267 10.48 16.01 16.87
N PHE A 268 9.46 15.15 16.77
CA PHE A 268 8.08 15.55 16.52
C PHE A 268 7.51 16.37 17.69
N CYS A 269 7.74 15.92 18.92
CA CYS A 269 7.31 16.66 20.11
C CYS A 269 8.01 18.02 20.21
N ALA A 270 9.27 18.10 19.82
CA ALA A 270 10.04 19.35 19.83
C ALA A 270 9.48 20.40 18.85
N THR A 271 8.76 20.00 17.80
CA THR A 271 8.07 20.92 16.88
C THR A 271 6.63 21.22 17.32
N GLY A 272 6.21 20.77 18.50
CA GLY A 272 4.87 20.99 19.05
C GLY A 272 3.86 19.89 18.73
N GLY A 273 4.32 18.76 18.17
CA GLY A 273 3.48 17.60 17.91
C GLY A 273 3.11 16.84 19.19
N ARG A 274 1.92 16.23 19.19
CA ARG A 274 1.40 15.39 20.28
C ARG A 274 1.58 13.92 19.99
N VAL A 275 1.99 13.12 20.97
CA VAL A 275 2.07 11.66 20.82
C VAL A 275 0.97 10.98 21.64
N VAL A 276 0.19 10.13 20.98
CA VAL A 276 -0.81 9.26 21.61
C VAL A 276 -0.20 7.87 21.73
N VAL A 277 -0.22 7.30 22.92
CA VAL A 277 0.42 6.01 23.19
C VAL A 277 -0.63 4.96 23.52
N GLU A 278 -0.62 3.89 22.74
CA GLU A 278 -1.34 2.66 23.01
C GLU A 278 -0.39 1.68 23.73
N GLY A 279 -0.68 1.39 25.00
CA GLY A 279 0.14 0.56 25.89
C GLY A 279 0.82 1.34 27.02
N GLU A 280 2.02 0.91 27.42
CA GLU A 280 2.81 1.59 28.46
C GLU A 280 3.32 2.96 28.01
N GLY A 281 3.44 3.90 28.95
CA GLY A 281 3.92 5.24 28.67
C GLY A 281 5.38 5.25 28.21
N LEU A 282 5.70 6.12 27.25
CA LEU A 282 7.03 6.23 26.65
C LEU A 282 7.89 7.34 27.28
N CYS A 283 7.31 8.13 28.19
CA CYS A 283 7.91 9.31 28.79
C CYS A 283 8.29 10.36 27.74
N LEU A 284 7.51 10.49 26.67
CA LEU A 284 7.70 11.53 25.66
C LEU A 284 7.09 12.86 26.13
N PRO A 285 7.62 14.01 25.69
CA PRO A 285 6.95 15.29 25.87
C PRO A 285 5.59 15.28 25.16
N GLN A 286 4.57 15.92 25.74
CA GLN A 286 3.22 15.99 25.17
C GLN A 286 2.58 14.62 24.89
N GLU A 287 2.98 13.60 25.66
CA GLU A 287 2.38 12.27 25.60
C GLU A 287 0.97 12.25 26.22
N VAL A 288 0.06 11.54 25.56
CA VAL A 288 -1.29 11.27 26.04
C VAL A 288 -1.58 9.78 25.88
N SER A 289 -2.17 9.14 26.89
CA SER A 289 -2.60 7.75 26.75
C SER A 289 -3.76 7.63 25.76
N MET A 290 -3.87 6.50 25.06
CA MET A 290 -4.96 6.25 24.12
C MET A 290 -6.34 6.41 24.78
N LEU A 291 -6.50 5.93 26.03
CA LEU A 291 -7.74 6.08 26.80
C LEU A 291 -8.14 7.55 26.98
N ASN A 292 -7.20 8.42 27.32
CA ASN A 292 -7.47 9.84 27.50
C ASN A 292 -7.74 10.54 26.16
N PHE A 293 -7.04 10.12 25.09
CA PHE A 293 -7.27 10.66 23.75
C PHE A 293 -8.68 10.38 23.26
N LEU A 294 -9.19 9.16 23.48
CA LEU A 294 -10.53 8.77 23.04
C LEU A 294 -11.66 9.45 23.81
N GLN A 295 -11.42 9.97 25.02
CA GLN A 295 -12.45 10.71 25.79
C GLN A 295 -12.73 12.11 25.24
N ILE A 296 -11.89 12.61 24.32
CA ILE A 296 -11.99 13.97 23.78
C ILE A 296 -12.99 14.03 22.60
N PHE A 297 -13.39 12.87 22.05
CA PHE A 297 -14.29 12.73 20.90
C PHE A 297 -15.59 12.04 21.31
#